data_AF-A0A2N2T8Z0-F1
#
_entry.id   AF-A0A2N2T8Z0-F1
#
_cell.length_a   1.000
_cell.length_b   1.000
_cell.length_c   1.000
_cell.angle_alpha   90.00
_cell.angle_beta   90.00
_cell.angle_gamma   90.00
#
_symmetry.space_group_name_H-M   'P 1'
#
loop_
_entity.id
_entity.type
_entity.pdbx_description
1 polymer ?
#
loop_
_entity_poly.entity_id
_entity_poly.type
_entity_poly.pdbx_seq_one_letter_code
_entity_poly.pdbx_strand_id
1 'polypeptide(L)'
;MRTEQLCAFARQSNGETLVVLVPRLFGHLMGEDGSLPVGEAVWGDTWVELPPERMHMQWDNVLTGHTVDMQALGEAHGLPLAQVFEQFPYALLRAHDRPHLSLTEEKQA
;
A
#
# COMPACT_ATOMS: atom_id res chain seq x y z
N MET A 1 9.82 -13.58 -11.07
CA MET A 1 9.28 -13.22 -9.74
C MET A 1 8.62 -11.85 -9.84
N ARG A 2 7.42 -11.65 -9.30
CA ARG A 2 6.67 -10.38 -9.40
C ARG A 2 7.35 -9.21 -8.67
N THR A 3 8.21 -9.51 -7.68
CA THR A 3 8.98 -8.52 -6.92
C THR A 3 9.93 -7.69 -7.79
N GLU A 4 10.45 -8.24 -8.90
CA GLU A 4 11.33 -7.50 -9.82
C GLU A 4 10.57 -6.52 -10.75
N GLN A 5 9.23 -6.59 -10.72
CA GLN A 5 8.32 -5.83 -11.58
C GLN A 5 7.73 -4.61 -10.88
N LEU A 6 8.32 -4.17 -9.76
CA LEU A 6 7.89 -2.97 -9.04
C LEU A 6 9.08 -2.05 -8.73
N CYS A 7 8.86 -0.74 -8.87
CA CYS A 7 9.65 0.29 -8.22
C CYS A 7 8.84 0.97 -7.12
N ALA A 8 9.43 1.10 -5.92
CA ALA A 8 8.83 1.80 -4.79
C ALA A 8 9.81 2.83 -4.22
N PHE A 9 9.35 4.07 -4.03
CA PHE A 9 10.16 5.15 -3.47
C PHE A 9 9.38 5.94 -2.43
N ALA A 10 10.00 6.20 -1.28
CA ALA A 10 9.46 7.08 -0.25
C ALA A 10 10.03 8.50 -0.39
N ARG A 11 9.18 9.51 -0.24
CA ARG A 11 9.58 10.91 -0.12
C ARG A 11 9.01 11.47 1.17
N GLN A 12 9.86 12.13 1.94
CA GLN A 12 9.49 12.75 3.21
C GLN A 12 9.79 14.25 3.15
N SER A 13 8.85 15.09 3.57
CA SER A 13 9.01 16.53 3.64
C SER A 13 7.99 17.13 4.61
N ASN A 14 8.41 18.06 5.47
CA ASN A 14 7.53 18.78 6.40
C ASN A 14 6.62 17.87 7.25
N GLY A 15 7.11 16.72 7.69
CA GLY A 15 6.34 15.75 8.48
C GLY A 15 5.39 14.87 7.67
N GLU A 16 5.20 15.15 6.38
CA GLU A 16 4.44 14.31 5.47
C GLU A 16 5.31 13.23 4.84
N THR A 17 4.72 12.06 4.61
CA THR A 17 5.37 10.97 3.88
C THR A 17 4.50 10.53 2.73
N LEU A 18 5.10 10.46 1.55
CA LEU A 18 4.51 9.87 0.36
C LEU A 18 5.31 8.63 -0.05
N VAL A 19 4.62 7.61 -0.53
CA VAL A 19 5.23 6.45 -1.19
C VAL A 19 4.65 6.34 -2.60
N VAL A 20 5.53 6.32 -3.60
CA VAL A 20 5.17 6.13 -5.00
C VAL A 20 5.44 4.67 -5.34
N LEU A 21 4.43 3.96 -5.86
CA LEU A 21 4.56 2.59 -6.34
C LEU A 21 4.21 2.51 -7.82
N VAL A 22 5.16 2.04 -8.63
CA VAL A 22 5.03 1.98 -10.09
C VAL A 22 5.46 0.60 -10.57
N PRO A 23 4.58 -0.16 -11.24
CA PRO A 23 4.97 -1.38 -11.90
C PRO A 23 5.93 -1.08 -13.05
N ARG A 24 6.95 -1.91 -13.19
CA ARG A 24 7.89 -1.93 -14.33
C ARG A 24 7.63 -3.19 -15.14
N LEU A 25 8.00 -3.14 -16.42
CA LEU A 25 7.77 -4.24 -17.37
C LEU A 25 6.28 -4.55 -17.58
N PHE A 26 5.43 -3.53 -17.70
CA PHE A 26 3.97 -3.63 -17.89
C PHE A 26 3.52 -4.71 -18.90
N GLY A 27 4.21 -4.85 -20.03
CA GLY A 27 3.86 -5.87 -21.03
C GLY A 27 3.95 -7.32 -20.52
N HIS A 28 4.79 -7.60 -19.52
CA HIS A 28 4.83 -8.93 -18.89
C HIS A 28 3.70 -9.13 -17.87
N LEU A 29 3.07 -8.05 -17.39
CA LEU A 29 1.99 -8.10 -16.41
C LEU A 29 0.59 -8.11 -17.06
N MET A 30 0.44 -7.50 -18.24
CA MET A 30 -0.86 -7.32 -18.93
C MET A 30 -1.39 -8.59 -19.62
N GLY A 31 -0.63 -9.69 -19.60
CA GLY A 31 -1.03 -10.93 -20.28
C GLY A 31 -1.25 -10.76 -21.78
N GLU A 32 -1.87 -11.77 -22.41
CA GLU A 32 -2.18 -11.73 -23.85
C GLU A 32 -3.45 -10.92 -24.16
N ASP A 33 -4.32 -10.73 -23.16
CA ASP A 33 -5.59 -10.00 -23.31
C ASP A 33 -5.42 -8.47 -23.19
N GLY A 34 -4.23 -8.01 -22.81
CA GLY A 34 -3.91 -6.59 -22.66
C GLY A 34 -4.61 -5.93 -21.47
N SER A 35 -5.07 -6.72 -20.50
CA SER A 35 -5.74 -6.23 -19.30
C SER A 35 -4.79 -5.40 -18.44
N LEU A 36 -5.32 -4.39 -17.74
CA LEU A 36 -4.49 -3.59 -16.82
C LEU A 36 -3.99 -4.48 -15.68
N PRO A 37 -2.74 -4.30 -15.22
CA PRO A 37 -2.15 -5.17 -14.20
C PRO A 37 -2.60 -4.76 -12.79
N VAL A 38 -3.88 -5.02 -12.49
CA VAL A 38 -4.55 -4.61 -11.26
C VAL A 38 -5.03 -5.81 -10.45
N GLY A 39 -5.20 -5.60 -9.14
CA GLY A 39 -5.83 -6.54 -8.23
C GLY A 39 -5.09 -7.86 -8.01
N GLU A 40 -5.79 -8.78 -7.34
CA GLU A 40 -5.27 -10.06 -6.86
C GLU A 40 -4.83 -11.00 -7.99
N ALA A 41 -5.54 -11.01 -9.12
CA ALA A 41 -5.21 -11.87 -10.26
C ALA A 41 -3.77 -11.66 -10.75
N VAL A 42 -3.28 -10.42 -10.68
CA VAL A 42 -1.93 -10.07 -11.12
C VAL A 42 -0.94 -10.09 -9.96
N TRP A 43 -1.28 -9.48 -8.82
CA TRP A 43 -0.32 -9.25 -7.74
C TRP A 43 -0.31 -10.35 -6.68
N GLY A 44 -1.38 -11.13 -6.54
CA GLY A 44 -1.49 -12.23 -5.57
C GLY A 44 -1.09 -11.81 -4.16
N ASP A 45 -0.14 -12.56 -3.58
CA ASP A 45 0.45 -12.34 -2.26
C ASP A 45 1.65 -11.38 -2.27
N THR A 46 1.91 -10.67 -3.38
CA THR A 46 3.05 -9.73 -3.48
C THR A 46 2.78 -8.50 -2.63
N TRP A 47 3.79 -8.09 -1.85
CA TRP A 47 3.69 -6.96 -0.94
C TRP A 47 5.00 -6.17 -0.92
N VAL A 48 4.93 -4.94 -0.40
CA VAL A 48 6.10 -4.09 -0.14
C VAL A 48 6.26 -3.94 1.36
N GLU A 49 7.38 -4.43 1.88
CA GLU A 49 7.76 -4.23 3.27
C GLU A 49 7.98 -2.76 3.58
N LEU A 50 7.46 -2.33 4.73
CA LEU A 50 7.66 -0.99 5.26
C LEU A 50 8.63 -1.02 6.45
N PRO A 51 9.40 0.06 6.68
CA PRO A 51 10.23 0.18 7.87
C PRO A 51 9.41 0.10 9.17
N PRO A 52 9.89 -0.54 10.24
CA PRO A 52 9.16 -0.74 11.52
C PRO A 52 8.52 0.53 12.09
N GLU A 53 9.13 1.69 11.88
CA GLU A 53 8.64 2.99 12.37
C GLU A 53 7.31 3.41 11.71
N ARG A 54 6.87 2.70 10.66
CA ARG A 54 5.64 2.97 9.89
C ARG A 54 4.46 2.09 10.29
N MET A 55 4.62 1.15 11.23
CA MET A 55 3.57 0.21 11.67
C MET A 55 2.28 0.88 12.17
N HIS A 56 2.35 2.12 12.65
CA HIS A 56 1.21 2.85 13.20
C HIS A 56 0.54 3.81 12.20
N MET A 57 1.01 3.87 10.96
CA MET A 57 0.45 4.75 9.94
C MET A 57 -0.77 4.12 9.26
N GLN A 58 -1.63 4.96 8.70
CA GLN A 58 -2.57 4.59 7.65
C GLN A 58 -2.09 5.18 6.33
N TRP A 59 -2.47 4.53 5.23
CA TRP A 59 -1.99 4.88 3.90
C TRP A 59 -3.16 5.12 2.97
N ASP A 60 -3.32 6.35 2.51
CA ASP A 60 -4.35 6.68 1.53
C ASP A 60 -3.73 6.74 0.13
N ASN A 61 -4.32 6.02 -0.82
CA ASN A 61 -4.00 6.22 -2.22
C ASN A 61 -4.65 7.52 -2.71
N VAL A 62 -3.82 8.55 -2.91
CA VAL A 62 -4.27 9.88 -3.33
C VAL A 62 -4.91 9.87 -4.73
N LEU A 63 -4.53 8.90 -5.58
CA LEU A 63 -5.04 8.82 -6.96
C LEU A 63 -6.45 8.23 -7.02
N THR A 64 -6.78 7.31 -6.11
CA THR A 64 -8.05 6.59 -6.10
C THR A 64 -8.97 7.00 -4.95
N GLY A 65 -8.44 7.63 -3.91
CA GLY A 65 -9.16 7.98 -2.68
C GLY A 65 -9.37 6.82 -1.72
N HIS A 66 -8.82 5.63 -2.01
CA HIS A 66 -8.97 4.45 -1.17
C HIS A 66 -7.87 4.35 -0.11
N THR A 67 -8.23 3.98 1.11
CA THR A 67 -7.27 3.61 2.16
C THR A 67 -6.76 2.19 1.92
N VAL A 68 -5.45 2.00 2.10
CA VAL A 68 -4.74 0.73 2.00
C VAL A 68 -4.31 0.30 3.39
N ASP A 69 -4.74 -0.90 3.78
CA ASP A 69 -4.39 -1.48 5.08
C ASP A 69 -3.03 -2.19 4.98
N MET A 70 -2.22 -2.01 6.02
CA MET A 70 -1.00 -2.80 6.16
C MET A 70 -1.32 -4.20 6.63
N GLN A 71 -0.57 -5.18 6.12
CA GLN A 71 -0.63 -6.56 6.57
C GLN A 71 0.65 -6.91 7.33
N ALA A 72 0.50 -7.66 8.42
CA ALA A 72 1.62 -8.25 9.14
C ALA A 72 1.98 -9.62 8.53
N LEU A 73 3.26 -9.86 8.30
CA LEU A 73 3.81 -11.11 7.78
C LEU A 73 4.98 -11.54 8.67
N GLY A 74 4.66 -12.31 9.71
CA GLY A 74 5.62 -12.62 10.78
C GLY A 74 6.01 -11.36 11.55
N GLU A 75 7.31 -11.07 11.62
CA GLU A 75 7.84 -9.86 12.27
C GLU A 75 7.81 -8.62 11.36
N ALA A 76 7.54 -8.80 10.06
CA ALA A 76 7.47 -7.72 9.09
C ALA A 76 6.04 -7.23 8.89
N HIS A 77 5.92 -6.05 8.31
CA HIS A 77 4.63 -5.47 7.92
C HIS A 77 4.80 -4.70 6.62
N GLY A 78 3.73 -4.58 5.86
CA GLY A 78 3.81 -3.85 4.61
C GLY A 78 2.50 -3.76 3.87
N LEU A 79 2.60 -3.30 2.61
CA LEU A 79 1.47 -2.95 1.77
C LEU A 79 1.21 -4.08 0.77
N PRO A 80 0.04 -4.75 0.80
CA PRO A 80 -0.32 -5.74 -0.19
C PRO A 80 -0.58 -5.07 -1.56
N LEU A 81 0.15 -5.48 -2.59
CA LEU A 81 0.06 -4.83 -3.91
C LEU A 81 -1.28 -5.06 -4.61
N ALA A 82 -1.96 -6.17 -4.30
CA ALA A 82 -3.31 -6.42 -4.77
C ALA A 82 -4.30 -5.33 -4.32
N GLN A 83 -4.13 -4.78 -3.12
CA GLN A 83 -4.96 -3.68 -2.60
C GLN A 83 -4.46 -2.32 -3.12
N VAL A 84 -3.14 -2.11 -3.14
CA VAL A 84 -2.54 -0.85 -3.65
C VAL A 84 -2.94 -0.58 -5.10
N PHE A 85 -2.96 -1.62 -5.93
CA PHE A 85 -3.32 -1.57 -7.35
C PHE A 85 -4.69 -2.18 -7.63
N GLU A 86 -5.64 -2.10 -6.72
CA GLU A 86 -6.97 -2.71 -6.89
C GLU A 86 -7.68 -2.20 -8.15
N GLN A 87 -7.65 -0.88 -8.38
CA GLN A 87 -8.39 -0.22 -9.46
C GLN A 87 -7.50 0.45 -10.51
N PHE A 88 -6.27 0.82 -10.12
CA PHE A 88 -5.36 1.61 -10.95
C PHE A 88 -3.95 1.06 -10.81
N PRO A 89 -3.20 0.85 -11.91
CA PRO A 89 -1.92 0.14 -11.87
C PRO A 89 -0.75 1.02 -11.41
N TYR A 90 -1.02 2.17 -10.78
CA TYR A 90 -0.03 3.03 -10.15
C TYR A 90 -0.59 3.52 -8.81
N ALA A 91 0.29 3.89 -7.88
CA ALA A 91 -0.16 4.42 -6.60
C ALA A 91 0.74 5.55 -6.11
N LEU A 92 0.09 6.55 -5.50
CA LEU A 92 0.71 7.57 -4.67
C LEU A 92 0.06 7.47 -3.30
N LEU A 93 0.75 6.84 -2.36
CA LEU A 93 0.24 6.64 -1.02
C LEU A 93 0.71 7.78 -0.12
N ARG A 94 -0.21 8.37 0.62
CA ARG A 94 0.10 9.35 1.67
C ARG A 94 -0.07 8.69 3.02
N ALA A 95 0.98 8.78 3.85
CA ALA A 95 0.89 8.38 5.24
C ALA A 95 0.09 9.44 6.02
N HIS A 96 -0.77 8.98 6.91
CA HIS A 96 -1.35 9.80 7.97
C HIS A 96 -1.40 8.99 9.26
N ASP A 97 -1.47 9.69 10.39
CA ASP A 97 -1.61 9.03 11.67
C ASP A 97 -2.91 8.22 11.68
N ARG A 98 -2.79 6.94 12.07
CA ARG A 98 -3.97 6.16 12.43
C ARG A 98 -4.56 6.82 13.68
N PRO A 99 -5.81 7.29 13.66
CA PRO A 99 -6.41 7.83 14.87
C PRO A 99 -6.41 6.72 15.94
N HIS A 100 -5.83 7.02 17.10
CA HIS A 100 -5.99 6.18 18.27
C HIS A 100 -7.47 6.29 18.65
N LEU A 101 -8.25 5.24 18.42
CA LEU A 101 -9.58 5.14 18.99
C LEU A 101 -9.40 4.99 20.50
N SER A 102 -9.46 6.11 21.21
CA SER A 102 -9.65 6.11 22.66
C SER A 102 -10.97 5.43 22.95
N LEU A 103 -10.93 4.16 23.34
CA LEU A 103 -12.00 3.55 24.11
C LEU A 103 -12.17 4.43 25.35
N THR A 104 -13.15 5.31 25.29
CA THR A 104 -13.58 6.08 26.45
C THR A 104 -14.14 5.05 27.41
N GLU A 105 -13.35 4.66 28.41
CA GLU A 105 -13.87 3.94 29.56
C GLU A 105 -14.92 4.85 30.21
N GLU A 106 -16.18 4.54 29.94
CA GLU A 106 -17.34 5.15 30.57
C GLU A 106 -17.29 4.81 32.07
N LYS A 107 -16.65 5.70 32.82
CA LYS A 107 -16.67 5.69 34.27
C LYS A 107 -17.97 6.36 34.73
N GLN A 108 -19.03 5.59 34.92
CA GLN A 108 -20.28 5.97 35.61
C GLN A 108 -21.06 4.67 35.89
N ALA A 109 -21.48 4.31 37.11
CA ALA A 109 -21.48 4.95 38.42
C ALA A 109 -21.59 3.84 39.48
#